data_AF-V7HQE7-F1
#
_entry.id   AF-V7HQE7-F1
#
_cell.length_a   1.000
_cell.length_b   1.000
_cell.length_c   1.000
_cell.angle_alpha   90.00
_cell.angle_beta   90.00
_cell.angle_gamma   90.00
#
_symmetry.space_group_name_H-M   'P 1'
#
loop_
_entity.id
_entity.type
_entity.pdbx_description
1 polymer ?
#
loop_
_entity_poly.entity_id
_entity_poly.type
_entity_poly.pdbx_seq_one_letter_code
_entity_poly.pdbx_strand_id
1 'polypeptide(L)' 'MTLGELYEAAERKALAAEAKVATEEAVLAENQAFAKEHKQSMSGDYWKPLHLARLKAETARALATAVTEIMGEFGNEL' A
#
# COMPACT_ATOMS: atom_id res chain seq x y z
N MET A 1 21.32 8.77 9.76
CA MET A 1 20.22 7.80 9.61
C MET A 1 20.68 6.48 10.17
N THR A 2 20.12 6.06 11.29
CA THR A 2 20.38 4.74 11.90
C THR A 2 19.47 3.68 11.26
N LEU A 3 19.78 2.40 11.49
CA LEU A 3 18.95 1.29 11.02
C LEU A 3 17.54 1.33 11.65
N GLY A 4 17.42 1.74 12.91
CA GLY A 4 16.14 1.94 13.58
C GLY A 4 15.30 3.06 12.96
N GLU A 5 15.93 4.20 12.61
CA GLU A 5 15.24 5.30 11.91
C GLU A 5 14.74 4.87 10.51
N LEU A 6 15.50 4.02 9.82
CA LEU A 6 15.09 3.44 8.53
C LEU A 6 13.89 2.51 8.70
N TYR A 7 13.89 1.66 9.73
CA TYR A 7 12.77 0.78 10.05
C TYR A 7 11.48 1.57 10.29
N GLU A 8 11.51 2.58 11.17
CA GLU A 8 10.33 3.38 11.45
C GLU A 8 9.83 4.13 10.21
N ALA A 9 10.75 4.63 9.38
CA ALA A 9 10.39 5.29 8.13
C ALA A 9 9.73 4.31 7.13
N ALA A 10 10.26 3.09 7.03
CA ALA A 10 9.70 2.05 6.17
C ALA A 10 8.31 1.61 6.65
N GLU A 11 8.12 1.41 7.96
CA GLU A 11 6.82 1.01 8.52
C GLU A 11 5.77 2.10 8.34
N ARG A 12 6.09 3.38 8.62
CA ARG A 12 5.18 4.50 8.33
C ARG A 12 4.80 4.56 6.85
N LYS A 13 5.74 4.25 5.95
CA LYS A 13 5.49 4.25 4.51
C LYS A 13 4.58 3.09 4.09
N ALA A 14 4.77 1.91 4.67
CA ALA A 14 3.91 0.75 4.45
C ALA A 14 2.47 1.05 4.90
N LEU A 15 2.29 1.53 6.13
CA LEU A 15 0.97 1.90 6.67
C LEU A 15 0.27 2.97 5.83
N ALA A 16 1.00 4.01 5.39
CA ALA A 16 0.42 5.04 4.54
C ALA A 16 0.00 4.50 3.16
N ALA A 17 0.74 3.54 2.59
CA ALA A 17 0.39 2.92 1.33
C ALA A 17 -0.82 1.98 1.48
N GLU A 18 -0.91 1.22 2.57
CA GLU A 18 -2.08 0.39 2.91
C GLU A 18 -3.34 1.25 3.11
N ALA A 19 -3.24 2.39 3.81
CA ALA A 19 -4.34 3.33 3.95
C ALA A 19 -4.80 3.91 2.59
N LYS A 20 -3.86 4.12 1.66
CA LYS A 20 -4.19 4.55 0.30
C LYS A 20 -4.96 3.48 -0.47
N VAL A 21 -4.67 2.19 -0.28
CA VAL A 21 -5.46 1.10 -0.85
C VAL A 21 -6.91 1.18 -0.39
N ALA A 22 -7.15 1.29 0.92
CA ALA A 22 -8.51 1.40 1.46
C ALA A 22 -9.28 2.61 0.89
N THR A 23 -8.58 3.72 0.66
CA THR A 23 -9.17 4.92 0.02
C THR A 23 -9.58 4.62 -1.43
N GLU A 24 -8.71 4.00 -2.22
CA GLU A 24 -9.03 3.67 -3.63
C GLU A 24 -10.12 2.58 -3.74
N GLU A 25 -10.22 1.67 -2.77
CA GLU A 25 -11.31 0.69 -2.70
C GLU A 25 -12.67 1.38 -2.47
N ALA A 26 -12.72 2.36 -1.57
CA ALA A 26 -13.93 3.17 -1.35
C ALA A 26 -14.32 3.95 -2.61
N VAL A 27 -13.36 4.62 -3.27
CA VAL A 27 -13.60 5.36 -4.52
C VAL A 27 -14.13 4.44 -5.62
N LEU A 28 -13.54 3.26 -5.77
CA LEU A 28 -14.00 2.28 -6.76
C LEU A 28 -15.42 1.79 -6.45
N ALA A 29 -15.75 1.54 -5.18
CA ALA A 29 -17.09 1.14 -4.77
C ALA A 29 -18.14 2.23 -5.08
N GLU A 30 -17.81 3.49 -4.83
CA GLU A 30 -18.67 4.63 -5.20
C GLU A 30 -18.87 4.72 -6.72
N ASN A 31 -17.79 4.59 -7.50
CA ASN A 31 -17.87 4.58 -8.95
C ASN A 31 -18.70 3.42 -9.50
N GLN A 32 -18.63 2.24 -8.88
CA GLN A 32 -19.47 1.08 -9.25
C GLN A 32 -20.94 1.34 -8.95
N ALA A 33 -21.25 1.94 -7.79
CA ALA A 33 -22.62 2.29 -7.42
C ALA A 33 -23.21 3.30 -8.42
N PHE A 34 -22.45 4.35 -8.74
CA PHE A 34 -22.82 5.35 -9.74
C PHE A 34 -23.04 4.73 -11.12
N ALA A 35 -22.08 3.93 -11.61
CA ALA A 35 -22.19 3.30 -12.92
C ALA A 35 -23.42 2.38 -13.01
N LYS A 36 -23.73 1.65 -11.94
CA LYS A 36 -24.92 0.80 -11.84
C LYS A 36 -26.21 1.61 -11.88
N GLU A 37 -26.29 2.70 -11.13
CA GLU A 37 -27.45 3.59 -11.09
C GLU A 37 -27.73 4.22 -12.47
N HIS A 38 -26.67 4.65 -13.15
CA HIS A 38 -26.77 5.35 -14.43
C HIS A 38 -26.65 4.45 -15.66
N LYS A 39 -26.60 3.12 -15.48
CA LYS A 39 -26.44 2.11 -16.55
C LYS A 39 -25.21 2.39 -17.45
N GLN A 40 -24.14 2.90 -16.86
CA GLN A 40 -22.88 3.19 -17.55
C GLN A 40 -21.94 1.98 -17.52
N SER A 41 -21.14 1.81 -18.57
CA SER A 41 -20.07 0.82 -18.61
C SER A 41 -18.83 1.34 -17.90
N MET A 42 -18.22 0.53 -17.03
CA MET A 42 -16.92 0.83 -16.45
C MET A 42 -15.79 0.32 -17.34
N SER A 43 -14.86 1.19 -17.71
CA SER A 43 -13.64 0.80 -18.43
C SER A 43 -12.55 0.27 -17.47
N GLY A 44 -11.47 -0.27 -18.02
CA GLY A 44 -10.31 -0.70 -17.25
C GLY A 44 -9.65 0.41 -16.42
N ASP A 45 -9.81 1.68 -16.83
CA ASP A 45 -9.17 2.83 -16.17
C ASP A 45 -9.70 3.08 -14.75
N TYR A 46 -10.93 2.65 -14.44
CA TYR A 46 -11.50 2.75 -13.09
C TYR A 46 -10.74 1.90 -12.07
N TRP A 47 -10.07 0.83 -12.51
CA TRP A 47 -9.37 -0.13 -11.66
C TRP A 47 -7.88 0.19 -11.53
N LYS A 48 -7.33 1.00 -12.44
CA LYS A 48 -5.90 1.33 -12.51
C LYS A 48 -5.38 2.02 -11.24
N PRO A 49 -6.08 2.99 -10.62
CA PRO A 49 -5.63 3.61 -9.37
C PRO A 49 -5.49 2.60 -8.23
N LEU A 50 -6.49 1.74 -8.04
CA LEU A 50 -6.47 0.69 -7.01
C LEU A 50 -5.33 -0.30 -7.25
N HIS A 51 -5.13 -0.72 -8.50
CA HIS A 51 -4.02 -1.63 -8.83
C HIS A 51 -2.66 -1.01 -8.49
N LEU A 52 -2.42 0.25 -8.88
CA LEU A 52 -1.19 0.95 -8.54
C LEU A 52 -1.02 1.18 -7.04
N ALA A 53 -2.11 1.43 -6.31
CA ALA A 53 -2.06 1.57 -4.85
C ALA A 53 -1.65 0.24 -4.19
N ARG A 54 -2.22 -0.88 -4.62
CA ARG A 54 -1.87 -2.22 -4.12
C ARG A 54 -0.41 -2.57 -4.38
N LEU A 55 0.06 -2.37 -5.61
CA LEU A 55 1.47 -2.62 -5.96
C LEU A 55 2.44 -1.80 -5.08
N LYS A 56 2.09 -0.53 -4.81
CA LYS A 56 2.88 0.33 -3.92
C LYS A 56 2.85 -0.13 -2.46
N ALA A 57 1.69 -0.59 -1.98
CA ALA A 57 1.55 -1.12 -0.63
C ALA A 57 2.35 -2.40 -0.45
N GLU A 58 2.25 -3.34 -1.39
CA GLU A 58 3.05 -4.58 -1.41
C GLU A 58 4.55 -4.27 -1.39
N THR A 59 5.00 -3.35 -2.25
CA THR A 59 6.42 -2.94 -2.31
C THR A 59 6.87 -2.30 -1.00
N ALA A 60 6.06 -1.41 -0.40
CA ALA A 60 6.41 -0.74 0.84
C ALA A 60 6.45 -1.72 2.02
N ARG A 61 5.53 -2.70 2.07
CA ARG A 61 5.53 -3.75 3.10
C ARG A 61 6.70 -4.70 2.94
N ALA A 62 7.05 -5.10 1.71
CA ALA A 62 8.23 -5.92 1.45
C ALA A 62 9.51 -5.20 1.91
N LEU A 63 9.63 -3.90 1.65
CA LEU A 63 10.76 -3.10 2.13
C LEU A 63 10.82 -3.04 3.66
N ALA A 64 9.69 -2.76 4.33
CA ALA A 64 9.64 -2.73 5.80
C ALA A 64 10.07 -4.08 6.40
N THR A 65 9.58 -5.18 5.82
CA THR A 65 9.93 -6.55 6.24
C THR A 65 11.43 -6.81 6.09
N ALA A 66 12.01 -6.49 4.93
CA ALA A 66 13.45 -6.69 4.70
C ALA A 66 14.32 -5.86 5.67
N VAL A 67 13.92 -4.63 5.99
CA VAL A 67 14.63 -3.81 6.98
C VAL A 67 14.51 -4.41 8.39
N THR A 68 13.35 -4.96 8.75
CA THR A 68 13.16 -5.67 10.01
C THR A 68 14.02 -6.92 10.12
N GLU A 69 14.09 -7.72 9.05
CA GLU A 69 14.94 -8.93 9.00
C GLU A 69 16.42 -8.56 9.21
N ILE A 70 16.93 -7.57 8.47
CA ILE A 70 18.30 -7.07 8.62
C ILE A 70 18.55 -6.60 10.06
N MET A 71 17.62 -5.84 10.66
CA MET A 71 17.76 -5.39 12.04
C MET A 71 17.78 -6.54 13.05
N GLY A 72 17.00 -7.60 12.79
CA GLY A 72 16.97 -8.81 13.61
C GLY A 72 18.27 -9.61 13.54
N GLU A 73 18.87 -9.73 12.35
CA GLU A 73 20.17 -10.40 12.16
C GLU A 73 21.29 -9.67 12.91
N PHE A 74 21.40 -8.34 12.75
CA PHE A 74 22.43 -7.56 13.43
C PHE A 74 22.18 -7.34 14.93
N GLY A 75 20.95 -7.53 15.41
CA GLY A 75 20.59 -7.44 16.82
C GLY A 75 20.85 -8.71 17.62
N ASN A 76 21.04 -9.86 16.96
CA ASN A 76 21.27 -11.17 17.58
C ASN A 76 22.75 -11.59 17.60
N GLU A 77 23.64 -10.78 17.01
CA GLU A 77 25.09 -11.01 16.92
C GLU A 77 25.93 -10.10 17.85
N LEU A 78 25.29 -9.34 18.76
CA LEU A 78 25.92 -8.54 19.83
C LEU A 78 25.51 -9.04 21.21
#